data_AF-A0A517VWH1-F1
#
_entry.id   AF-A0A517VWH1-F1
#
_cell.length_a   1.000
_cell.length_b   1.000
_cell.length_c   1.000
_cell.angle_alpha   90.00
_cell.angle_beta   90.00
_cell.angle_gamma   90.00
#
_symmetry.space_group_name_H-M   'P 1'
#
loop_
_entity.id
_entity.type
_entity.pdbx_description
1 polymer ?
#
loop_
_entity_poly.entity_id
_entity_poly.type
_entity_poly.pdbx_seq_one_letter_code
_entity_poly.pdbx_strand_id
1 'polypeptide(L)'
;MKDLKKISGIAILLIVLLRLSIGWQLLYEGLWKIDTLSSNRPWTAAGYLKNAKGPFRDHFRNMTGDPNDMNWLDADKVKAKWSSWEQRFLNHFPNITDAQKSKLHQMVSGSDSFAAELSALPPGVEIRGSLGKAIQFDPKRKRLIVKGDQHLTPAEKYRLQSMVPVTKEANGKLSGGTKLDQDFYTAVEKVYARSARLSYIEKMQASLRGNPEVAGHVDKKQEGTIDGKRIGELEQYQIALERYEKKLKEADQDFKRDHLDKIWAEIQEMRASLVNPIRAMEDDMKTEAYKLLTPEQLAAGPIPPENTEMHRINMMTIAALTILGILLLIGLGTRIAAIAAAGMLLSFYLVMPPWPGVPAAPGPEHSFIVNKNLIEVIALLAIACLPTGSWFGIDRMFYRFFNKNKNS
;
A
#
# COMPACT_ATOMS: atom_id res chain seq x y z
N MET A 1 -32.67 55.63 17.92
CA MET A 1 -31.52 54.70 17.99
C MET A 1 -31.48 53.92 16.69
N LYS A 2 -30.42 54.07 15.87
CA LYS A 2 -30.23 53.21 14.69
C LYS A 2 -30.10 51.77 15.21
N ASP A 3 -30.89 50.87 14.65
CA ASP A 3 -30.89 49.47 15.02
C ASP A 3 -29.52 48.87 14.69
N LEU A 4 -28.64 48.76 15.69
CA LEU A 4 -27.24 48.33 15.59
C LEU A 4 -27.09 46.89 15.06
N LYS A 5 -28.21 46.17 14.86
CA LYS A 5 -28.27 44.79 14.39
C LYS A 5 -28.59 44.64 12.89
N LYS A 6 -28.72 45.74 12.14
CA LYS A 6 -28.98 45.66 10.69
C LYS A 6 -27.69 45.34 9.92
N ILE A 7 -27.60 44.09 9.47
CA ILE A 7 -26.53 43.64 8.55
C ILE A 7 -26.76 44.32 7.19
N SER A 8 -25.73 44.98 6.64
CA SER A 8 -25.82 45.64 5.33
C SER A 8 -26.01 44.62 4.21
N GLY A 9 -26.64 45.03 3.10
CA GLY A 9 -26.80 44.15 1.93
C GLY A 9 -25.46 43.65 1.38
N ILE A 10 -24.42 44.49 1.44
CA ILE A 10 -23.06 44.13 1.05
C ILE A 10 -22.47 43.06 1.99
N ALA A 11 -22.67 43.19 3.31
CA ALA A 11 -22.22 42.18 4.25
C ALA A 11 -22.92 40.83 4.03
N ILE A 12 -24.24 40.83 3.76
CA ILE A 12 -24.97 39.62 3.37
C ILE A 12 -24.36 38.99 2.12
N LEU A 13 -24.10 39.79 1.08
CA LEU A 13 -23.50 39.32 -0.16
C LEU A 13 -22.12 38.70 0.07
N LEU A 14 -21.24 39.38 0.82
CA LEU A 14 -19.90 38.86 1.11
C LEU A 14 -19.91 37.57 1.93
N ILE A 15 -20.80 37.46 2.92
CA ILE A 15 -20.94 36.24 3.72
C ILE A 15 -21.49 35.07 2.87
N VAL A 16 -22.45 35.35 1.98
CA VAL A 16 -22.95 34.33 1.03
C VAL A 16 -21.83 33.91 0.08
N LEU A 17 -21.07 34.86 -0.48
CA LEU A 17 -19.93 34.55 -1.33
C LEU A 17 -18.88 33.72 -0.59
N LEU A 18 -18.55 34.05 0.66
CA LEU A 18 -17.65 33.27 1.49
C LEU A 18 -18.13 31.82 1.65
N ARG A 19 -19.42 31.62 1.94
CA ARG A 19 -20.02 30.27 2.00
C ARG A 19 -19.88 29.52 0.68
N LEU A 20 -20.20 30.18 -0.44
CA LEU A 20 -20.09 29.57 -1.77
C LEU A 20 -18.65 29.23 -2.12
N SER A 21 -17.69 30.10 -1.80
CA SER A 21 -16.26 29.87 -2.02
C SER A 21 -15.74 28.68 -1.24
N ILE A 22 -16.05 28.58 0.06
CA ILE A 22 -15.64 27.43 0.88
C ILE A 22 -16.32 26.14 0.36
N GLY A 23 -17.64 26.21 0.08
CA GLY A 23 -18.37 25.07 -0.49
C GLY A 23 -17.79 24.59 -1.81
N TRP A 24 -17.39 25.51 -2.70
CA TRP A 24 -16.72 25.20 -3.96
C TRP A 24 -15.38 24.52 -3.74
N GLN A 25 -14.54 25.04 -2.84
CA GLN A 25 -13.24 24.47 -2.54
C GLN A 25 -13.36 23.03 -2.02
N LEU A 26 -14.26 22.78 -1.06
CA LEU A 26 -14.50 21.42 -0.55
C LEU A 26 -15.03 20.48 -1.64
N LEU A 27 -15.98 20.95 -2.47
CA LEU A 27 -16.52 20.14 -3.55
C LEU A 27 -15.45 19.79 -4.59
N TYR A 28 -14.68 20.78 -5.03
CA TYR A 28 -13.61 20.58 -6.01
C TYR A 28 -12.57 19.57 -5.49
N GLU A 29 -12.12 19.73 -4.25
CA GLU A 29 -11.21 18.80 -3.59
C GLU A 29 -11.77 17.38 -3.49
N GLY A 30 -13.08 17.23 -3.26
CA GLY A 30 -13.76 15.95 -3.26
C GLY A 30 -13.84 15.33 -4.66
N LEU A 31 -14.27 16.09 -5.67
CA LEU A 31 -14.40 15.64 -7.06
C LEU A 31 -13.04 15.24 -7.66
N TRP A 32 -11.99 16.01 -7.41
CA TRP A 32 -10.64 15.67 -7.84
C TRP A 32 -10.20 14.32 -7.25
N LYS A 33 -10.47 14.07 -5.95
CA LYS A 33 -10.16 12.78 -5.33
C LYS A 33 -11.00 11.64 -5.90
N ILE A 34 -12.27 11.87 -6.23
CA ILE A 34 -13.14 10.88 -6.92
C ILE A 34 -12.55 10.50 -8.27
N ASP A 35 -12.09 11.48 -9.05
CA ASP A 35 -11.49 11.25 -10.37
C ASP A 35 -10.28 10.30 -10.27
N THR A 36 -9.45 10.47 -9.24
CA THR A 36 -8.29 9.58 -8.99
C THR A 36 -8.67 8.13 -8.68
N LEU A 37 -9.91 7.84 -8.24
CA LEU A 37 -10.33 6.46 -7.90
C LEU A 37 -10.34 5.51 -9.08
N SER A 38 -10.47 6.06 -10.30
CA SER A 38 -10.39 5.30 -11.55
C SER A 38 -8.95 5.02 -12.01
N SER A 39 -7.97 5.71 -11.42
CA SER A 39 -6.56 5.59 -11.78
C SER A 39 -5.88 4.40 -11.08
N ASN A 40 -4.68 4.04 -11.56
CA ASN A 40 -3.82 3.04 -10.92
C ASN A 40 -3.23 3.49 -9.56
N ARG A 41 -3.31 4.79 -9.25
CA ARG A 41 -2.77 5.41 -8.03
C ARG A 41 -3.82 6.35 -7.42
N PRO A 42 -4.90 5.79 -6.86
CA PRO A 42 -5.94 6.60 -6.25
C PRO A 42 -5.37 7.43 -5.09
N TRP A 43 -5.96 8.61 -4.89
CA TRP A 43 -5.60 9.46 -3.78
C TRP A 43 -5.75 8.74 -2.43
N THR A 44 -4.84 9.02 -1.50
CA THR A 44 -4.93 8.50 -0.14
C THR A 44 -4.44 9.49 0.90
N ALA A 45 -5.10 9.49 2.06
CA ALA A 45 -4.68 10.23 3.25
C ALA A 45 -3.49 9.59 3.98
N ALA A 46 -3.03 8.39 3.60
CA ALA A 46 -2.00 7.64 4.32
C ALA A 46 -0.71 8.45 4.52
N GLY A 47 -0.23 9.13 3.47
CA GLY A 47 0.96 9.96 3.55
C GLY A 47 0.78 11.14 4.51
N TYR A 48 -0.39 11.76 4.51
CA TYR A 48 -0.71 12.89 5.39
C TYR A 48 -0.78 12.44 6.86
N LEU A 49 -1.51 11.37 7.14
CA LEU A 49 -1.73 10.84 8.49
C LEU A 49 -0.46 10.25 9.12
N LYS A 50 0.38 9.55 8.33
CA LYS A 50 1.66 9.01 8.83
C LYS A 50 2.65 10.10 9.22
N ASN A 51 2.56 11.26 8.59
CA ASN A 51 3.38 12.42 8.91
C ASN A 51 2.79 13.31 10.01
N ALA A 52 1.73 12.88 10.71
CA ALA A 52 1.15 13.67 11.79
C ALA A 52 2.19 14.03 12.86
N LYS A 53 2.08 15.26 13.40
CA LYS A 53 2.96 15.85 14.40
C LYS A 53 2.14 16.50 15.52
N GLY A 54 2.78 16.76 16.65
CA GLY A 54 2.13 17.40 17.80
C GLY A 54 1.34 16.41 18.67
N PRO A 55 0.50 16.92 19.59
CA PRO A 55 -0.05 16.12 20.68
C PRO A 55 -1.07 15.07 20.23
N PHE A 56 -1.66 15.22 19.06
CA PHE A 56 -2.60 14.25 18.47
C PHE A 56 -1.94 13.29 17.48
N ARG A 57 -0.60 13.34 17.35
CA ARG A 57 0.18 12.52 16.42
C ARG A 57 -0.24 11.05 16.42
N ASP A 58 -0.24 10.43 17.60
CA ASP A 58 -0.43 8.98 17.70
C ASP A 58 -1.86 8.58 17.30
N HIS A 59 -2.86 9.39 17.64
CA HIS A 59 -4.23 9.18 17.19
C HIS A 59 -4.31 9.13 15.66
N PHE A 60 -3.82 10.15 14.97
CA PHE A 60 -3.88 10.23 13.51
C PHE A 60 -3.04 9.18 12.80
N ARG A 61 -1.84 8.86 13.33
CA ARG A 61 -0.99 7.80 12.79
C ARG A 61 -1.65 6.44 12.92
N ASN A 62 -2.26 6.15 14.08
CA ASN A 62 -2.91 4.87 14.35
C ASN A 62 -4.16 4.65 13.48
N MET A 63 -4.82 5.72 13.03
CA MET A 63 -5.89 5.60 12.02
C MET A 63 -5.42 4.90 10.74
N THR A 64 -4.11 4.87 10.47
CA THR A 64 -3.59 4.19 9.28
C THR A 64 -3.53 2.67 9.37
N GLY A 65 -3.69 2.11 10.58
CA GLY A 65 -3.52 0.68 10.87
C GLY A 65 -2.07 0.18 10.77
N ASP A 66 -1.19 0.92 10.10
CA ASP A 66 0.23 0.61 9.94
C ASP A 66 1.07 1.90 9.89
N PRO A 67 1.17 2.62 11.02
CA PRO A 67 1.80 3.95 11.06
C PRO A 67 3.28 3.96 10.66
N ASN A 68 3.95 2.82 10.81
CA ASN A 68 5.40 2.67 10.59
C ASN A 68 5.72 1.74 9.40
N ASP A 69 4.74 1.37 8.59
CA ASP A 69 4.89 0.43 7.46
C ASP A 69 5.43 -0.97 7.87
N MET A 70 5.24 -1.39 9.12
CA MET A 70 5.72 -2.68 9.63
C MET A 70 5.01 -3.86 8.99
N ASN A 71 3.75 -3.70 8.55
CA ASN A 71 3.05 -4.79 7.86
C ASN A 71 3.65 -5.10 6.49
N TRP A 72 4.39 -4.16 5.88
CA TRP A 72 5.15 -4.38 4.64
C TRP A 72 6.46 -5.13 4.86
N LEU A 73 6.95 -5.18 6.10
CA LEU A 73 8.18 -5.84 6.50
C LEU A 73 7.92 -7.22 7.15
N ASP A 74 6.66 -7.60 7.24
CA ASP A 74 6.21 -8.90 7.71
C ASP A 74 5.84 -9.77 6.50
N ALA A 75 6.69 -10.75 6.22
CA ALA A 75 6.53 -11.60 5.04
C ALA A 75 5.20 -12.37 5.01
N ASP A 76 4.64 -12.74 6.17
CA ASP A 76 3.38 -13.49 6.21
C ASP A 76 2.19 -12.57 5.95
N LYS A 77 2.23 -11.34 6.47
CA LYS A 77 1.21 -10.31 6.15
C LYS A 77 1.25 -9.89 4.69
N VAL A 78 2.44 -9.69 4.11
CA VAL A 78 2.58 -9.35 2.68
C VAL A 78 2.11 -10.52 1.81
N LYS A 79 2.47 -11.76 2.16
CA LYS A 79 1.96 -12.97 1.48
C LYS A 79 0.44 -13.00 1.50
N ALA A 80 -0.18 -12.84 2.67
CA ALA A 80 -1.64 -12.85 2.82
C ALA A 80 -2.30 -11.74 1.98
N LYS A 81 -1.72 -10.53 1.98
CA LYS A 81 -2.18 -9.40 1.17
C LYS A 81 -2.13 -9.71 -0.33
N TRP A 82 -1.03 -10.25 -0.82
CA TRP A 82 -0.85 -10.57 -2.24
C TRP A 82 -1.73 -11.73 -2.70
N SER A 83 -1.89 -12.76 -1.87
CA SER A 83 -2.84 -13.84 -2.14
C SER A 83 -4.30 -13.34 -2.13
N SER A 84 -4.68 -12.47 -1.19
CA SER A 84 -6.00 -11.81 -1.17
C SER A 84 -6.24 -11.00 -2.44
N TRP A 85 -5.22 -10.26 -2.89
CA TRP A 85 -5.28 -9.51 -4.15
C TRP A 85 -5.44 -10.43 -5.37
N GLU A 86 -4.72 -11.55 -5.43
CA GLU A 86 -4.86 -12.56 -6.50
C GLU A 86 -6.30 -13.07 -6.59
N GLN A 87 -6.92 -13.39 -5.44
CA GLN A 87 -8.31 -13.83 -5.41
C GLN A 87 -9.28 -12.75 -5.89
N ARG A 88 -9.07 -11.48 -5.50
CA ARG A 88 -9.88 -10.37 -6.01
C ARG A 88 -9.71 -10.16 -7.50
N PHE A 89 -8.49 -10.33 -8.02
CA PHE A 89 -8.21 -10.27 -9.45
C PHE A 89 -9.04 -11.33 -10.21
N LEU A 90 -8.99 -12.58 -9.74
CA LEU A 90 -9.74 -13.69 -10.35
C LEU A 90 -11.26 -13.48 -10.28
N ASN A 91 -11.76 -12.93 -9.18
CA ASN A 91 -13.19 -12.68 -8.99
C ASN A 91 -13.70 -11.49 -9.84
N HIS A 92 -12.87 -10.47 -10.05
CA HIS A 92 -13.23 -9.27 -10.82
C HIS A 92 -13.25 -9.53 -12.34
N PHE A 93 -12.43 -10.45 -12.83
CA PHE A 93 -12.35 -10.82 -14.24
C PHE A 93 -12.91 -12.24 -14.49
N PRO A 94 -14.25 -12.44 -14.48
CA PRO A 94 -14.85 -13.78 -14.53
C PRO A 94 -14.58 -14.54 -15.85
N ASN A 95 -14.33 -13.82 -16.94
CA ASN A 95 -14.07 -14.40 -18.27
C ASN A 95 -12.59 -14.75 -18.50
N ILE A 96 -11.78 -14.82 -17.44
CA ILE A 96 -10.36 -15.20 -17.53
C ILE A 96 -10.21 -16.71 -17.82
N THR A 97 -9.38 -17.05 -18.79
CA THR A 97 -9.12 -18.45 -19.20
C THR A 97 -8.32 -19.20 -18.15
N ASP A 98 -8.44 -20.52 -18.09
CA ASP A 98 -7.68 -21.33 -17.13
C ASP A 98 -6.16 -21.23 -17.34
N ALA A 99 -5.71 -20.98 -18.57
CA ALA A 99 -4.31 -20.69 -18.87
C ALA A 99 -3.84 -19.36 -18.24
N GLN A 100 -4.66 -18.30 -18.32
CA GLN A 100 -4.39 -17.03 -17.66
C GLN A 100 -4.41 -17.18 -16.13
N LYS A 101 -5.40 -17.90 -15.55
CA LYS A 101 -5.47 -18.19 -14.11
C LYS A 101 -4.22 -18.92 -13.62
N SER A 102 -3.82 -19.98 -14.33
CA SER A 102 -2.63 -20.76 -14.01
C SER A 102 -1.37 -19.89 -14.07
N LYS A 103 -1.22 -19.07 -15.11
CA LYS A 103 -0.08 -18.16 -15.24
C LYS A 103 -0.04 -17.08 -14.15
N LEU A 104 -1.20 -16.53 -13.77
CA LEU A 104 -1.32 -15.59 -12.65
C LEU A 104 -0.86 -16.26 -11.35
N HIS A 105 -1.39 -17.45 -11.05
CA HIS A 105 -1.06 -18.19 -9.83
C HIS A 105 0.42 -18.52 -9.74
N GLN A 106 1.01 -19.07 -10.82
CA GLN A 106 2.43 -19.38 -10.89
C GLN A 106 3.31 -18.15 -10.65
N MET A 107 2.89 -17.00 -11.16
CA MET A 107 3.63 -15.76 -11.02
C MET A 107 3.52 -15.17 -9.61
N VAL A 108 2.33 -15.19 -9.00
CA VAL A 108 2.08 -14.58 -7.69
C VAL A 108 2.50 -15.50 -6.54
N SER A 109 1.93 -16.71 -6.53
CA SER A 109 1.96 -17.67 -5.42
C SER A 109 2.91 -18.84 -5.65
N GLY A 110 3.41 -19.02 -6.87
CA GLY A 110 4.31 -20.12 -7.23
C GLY A 110 3.58 -21.32 -7.81
N SER A 111 4.33 -22.37 -8.11
CA SER A 111 3.78 -23.65 -8.61
C SER A 111 3.92 -24.71 -7.53
N ASP A 112 2.94 -25.60 -7.35
CA ASP A 112 3.08 -26.73 -6.41
C ASP A 112 4.24 -27.67 -6.78
N SER A 113 4.53 -27.77 -8.08
CA SER A 113 5.65 -28.53 -8.60
C SER A 113 6.04 -28.08 -10.01
N PHE A 114 7.31 -28.31 -10.35
CA PHE A 114 7.86 -28.15 -11.69
C PHE A 114 8.15 -29.53 -12.25
N ALA A 115 7.50 -29.89 -13.35
CA ALA A 115 7.66 -31.22 -13.95
C ALA A 115 8.17 -31.15 -15.38
N ALA A 116 8.89 -32.17 -15.84
CA ALA A 116 9.15 -32.45 -17.24
C ALA A 116 8.91 -33.93 -17.54
N GLU A 117 8.49 -34.22 -18.76
CA GLU A 117 8.26 -35.60 -19.20
C GLU A 117 9.59 -36.37 -19.28
N LEU A 118 9.57 -37.58 -18.75
CA LEU A 118 10.69 -38.51 -18.77
C LEU A 118 10.13 -39.94 -18.70
N SER A 119 10.43 -40.77 -19.70
CA SER A 119 9.84 -42.10 -19.82
C SER A 119 10.30 -43.07 -18.72
N ALA A 120 11.60 -43.05 -18.40
CA ALA A 120 12.24 -43.83 -17.34
C ALA A 120 13.54 -43.14 -16.89
N LEU A 121 14.06 -43.48 -15.70
CA LEU A 121 15.41 -43.08 -15.31
C LEU A 121 16.46 -43.89 -16.09
N PRO A 122 17.51 -43.26 -16.63
CA PRO A 122 18.60 -44.00 -17.26
C PRO A 122 19.31 -44.96 -16.30
N PRO A 123 19.84 -46.10 -16.78
CA PRO A 123 20.57 -47.05 -15.96
C PRO A 123 21.78 -46.36 -15.27
N GLY A 124 21.87 -46.47 -13.94
CA GLY A 124 22.95 -45.87 -13.15
C GLY A 124 22.67 -44.47 -12.59
N VAL A 125 21.56 -43.82 -12.99
CA VAL A 125 21.13 -42.55 -12.39
C VAL A 125 20.43 -42.80 -11.07
N GLU A 126 21.05 -42.38 -9.96
CA GLU A 126 20.46 -42.47 -8.63
C GLU A 126 20.23 -41.09 -8.01
N ILE A 127 18.95 -40.74 -7.81
CA ILE A 127 18.55 -39.50 -7.15
C ILE A 127 18.42 -39.76 -5.64
N ARG A 128 19.49 -39.49 -4.87
CA ARG A 128 19.57 -39.76 -3.42
C ARG A 128 20.11 -38.55 -2.64
N GLY A 129 20.00 -38.61 -1.31
CA GLY A 129 20.55 -37.59 -0.40
C GLY A 129 19.91 -36.22 -0.59
N SER A 130 20.73 -35.17 -0.73
CA SER A 130 20.25 -33.80 -0.96
C SER A 130 19.46 -33.67 -2.28
N LEU A 131 19.88 -34.37 -3.34
CA LEU A 131 19.18 -34.36 -4.63
C LEU A 131 17.76 -34.96 -4.52
N GLY A 132 17.59 -36.02 -3.73
CA GLY A 132 16.27 -36.64 -3.53
C GLY A 132 15.27 -35.77 -2.75
N LYS A 133 15.75 -34.72 -2.07
CA LYS A 133 14.88 -33.71 -1.45
C LYS A 133 14.39 -32.70 -2.50
N ALA A 134 15.24 -32.33 -3.44
CA ALA A 134 14.94 -31.33 -4.46
C ALA A 134 14.14 -31.90 -5.65
N ILE A 135 14.53 -33.08 -6.15
CA ILE A 135 13.98 -33.67 -7.38
C ILE A 135 13.61 -35.13 -7.19
N GLN A 136 12.53 -35.57 -7.83
CA GLN A 136 12.01 -36.93 -7.75
C GLN A 136 11.50 -37.38 -9.12
N PHE A 137 11.64 -38.67 -9.42
CA PHE A 137 11.04 -39.27 -10.61
C PHE A 137 9.74 -39.99 -10.23
N ASP A 138 8.64 -39.65 -10.89
CA ASP A 138 7.37 -40.35 -10.76
C ASP A 138 7.22 -41.37 -11.91
N PRO A 139 7.40 -42.68 -11.64
CA PRO A 139 7.30 -43.71 -12.67
C PRO A 139 5.88 -43.91 -13.19
N LYS A 140 4.84 -43.58 -12.40
CA LYS A 140 3.44 -43.72 -12.82
C LYS A 140 3.06 -42.62 -13.80
N ARG A 141 3.49 -41.39 -13.51
CA ARG A 141 3.23 -40.22 -14.36
C ARG A 141 4.27 -40.01 -15.46
N LYS A 142 5.37 -40.78 -15.45
CA LYS A 142 6.51 -40.66 -16.38
C LYS A 142 7.04 -39.23 -16.44
N ARG A 143 7.32 -38.67 -15.27
CA ARG A 143 7.76 -37.28 -15.11
C ARG A 143 8.84 -37.14 -14.08
N LEU A 144 9.80 -36.26 -14.36
CA LEU A 144 10.75 -35.74 -13.40
C LEU A 144 10.12 -34.51 -12.74
N ILE A 145 10.05 -34.47 -11.42
CA ILE A 145 9.29 -33.50 -10.63
C ILE A 145 10.21 -32.86 -9.58
N VAL A 146 10.20 -31.54 -9.54
CA VAL A 146 10.78 -30.73 -8.48
C VAL A 146 9.63 -30.12 -7.69
N LYS A 147 9.65 -30.19 -6.36
CA LYS A 147 8.59 -29.58 -5.54
C LYS A 147 8.66 -28.06 -5.65
N GLY A 148 7.51 -27.40 -5.59
CA GLY A 148 7.40 -25.94 -5.73
C GLY A 148 8.32 -25.15 -4.81
N ASP A 149 8.33 -25.56 -3.55
CA ASP A 149 9.13 -24.98 -2.46
C ASP A 149 10.63 -25.34 -2.53
N GLN A 150 11.02 -26.25 -3.42
CA GLN A 150 12.38 -26.76 -3.56
C GLN A 150 12.92 -26.36 -4.94
N HIS A 151 13.52 -25.19 -5.09
CA HIS A 151 14.11 -24.80 -6.39
C HIS A 151 15.43 -25.53 -6.65
N LEU A 152 15.66 -25.98 -7.89
CA LEU A 152 16.92 -26.64 -8.26
C LEU A 152 18.05 -25.61 -8.42
N THR A 153 19.17 -25.82 -7.72
CA THR A 153 20.35 -24.95 -7.83
C THR A 153 21.20 -25.25 -9.08
N PRO A 154 22.05 -24.31 -9.55
CA PRO A 154 22.98 -24.58 -10.66
C PRO A 154 23.90 -25.78 -10.39
N ALA A 155 24.35 -25.95 -9.15
CA ALA A 155 25.20 -27.05 -8.74
C ALA A 155 24.46 -28.40 -8.80
N GLU A 156 23.21 -28.45 -8.35
CA GLU A 156 22.38 -29.65 -8.43
C GLU A 156 22.03 -30.01 -9.87
N LYS A 157 21.72 -29.01 -10.72
CA LYS A 157 21.55 -29.20 -12.16
C LYS A 157 22.78 -29.83 -12.79
N TYR A 158 23.96 -29.25 -12.54
CA TYR A 158 25.21 -29.78 -13.09
C TYR A 158 25.48 -31.21 -12.61
N ARG A 159 25.26 -31.47 -11.31
CA ARG A 159 25.41 -32.80 -10.73
C ARG A 159 24.49 -33.82 -11.38
N LEU A 160 23.22 -33.50 -11.61
CA LEU A 160 22.27 -34.37 -12.31
C LEU A 160 22.71 -34.62 -13.76
N GLN A 161 23.09 -33.57 -14.49
CA GLN A 161 23.54 -33.68 -15.88
C GLN A 161 24.82 -34.52 -16.02
N SER A 162 25.72 -34.47 -15.05
CA SER A 162 26.95 -35.28 -15.03
C SER A 162 26.74 -36.78 -14.78
N MET A 163 25.53 -37.20 -14.39
CA MET A 163 25.21 -38.63 -14.17
C MET A 163 25.02 -39.40 -15.47
N VAL A 164 24.87 -38.71 -16.60
CA VAL A 164 24.68 -39.31 -17.92
C VAL A 164 25.82 -38.93 -18.85
N PRO A 165 26.28 -39.82 -19.75
CA PRO A 165 27.38 -39.54 -20.67
C PRO A 165 26.91 -38.70 -21.88
N VAL A 166 26.29 -37.54 -21.62
CA VAL A 166 25.73 -36.63 -22.62
C VAL A 166 26.44 -35.29 -22.55
N THR A 167 26.87 -34.78 -23.70
CA THR A 167 27.46 -33.46 -23.86
C THR A 167 26.59 -32.58 -24.74
N LYS A 168 26.43 -31.31 -24.35
CA LYS A 168 25.76 -30.29 -25.15
C LYS A 168 26.81 -29.51 -25.95
N GLU A 169 26.78 -29.65 -27.26
CA GLU A 169 27.66 -28.94 -28.19
C GLU A 169 27.32 -27.44 -28.25
N ALA A 170 28.24 -26.63 -28.77
CA ALA A 170 28.06 -25.17 -28.91
C ALA A 170 26.85 -24.78 -29.78
N ASN A 171 26.46 -25.63 -30.73
CA ASN A 171 25.28 -25.48 -31.57
C ASN A 171 23.95 -25.87 -30.86
N GLY A 172 24.02 -26.30 -29.59
CA GLY A 172 22.87 -26.75 -28.80
C GLY A 172 22.48 -28.22 -29.01
N LYS A 173 23.16 -28.96 -29.91
CA LYS A 173 22.92 -30.39 -30.15
C LYS A 173 23.45 -31.22 -28.99
N LEU A 174 22.68 -32.23 -28.60
CA LEU A 174 23.12 -33.23 -27.61
C LEU A 174 23.84 -34.38 -28.35
N SER A 175 25.02 -34.75 -27.86
CA SER A 175 25.81 -35.88 -28.34
C SER A 175 26.26 -36.76 -27.18
N GLY A 176 26.56 -38.03 -27.48
CA GLY A 176 26.84 -39.05 -26.46
C GLY A 176 25.58 -39.67 -25.84
N GLY A 177 25.78 -40.78 -25.14
CA GLY A 177 24.75 -41.52 -24.43
C GLY A 177 23.68 -42.17 -25.30
N THR A 178 22.73 -42.83 -24.63
CA THR A 178 21.51 -43.37 -25.24
C THR A 178 20.46 -42.28 -25.44
N LYS A 179 19.39 -42.60 -26.18
CA LYS A 179 18.26 -41.67 -26.32
C LYS A 179 17.64 -41.30 -24.97
N LEU A 180 17.57 -42.27 -24.04
CA LEU A 180 17.05 -42.05 -22.70
C LEU A 180 17.94 -41.10 -21.88
N ASP A 181 19.26 -41.18 -22.04
CA ASP A 181 20.22 -40.26 -21.41
C ASP A 181 20.02 -38.82 -21.90
N GLN A 182 19.83 -38.64 -23.21
CA GLN A 182 19.56 -37.32 -23.81
C GLN A 182 18.21 -36.76 -23.38
N ASP A 183 17.19 -37.61 -23.26
CA ASP A 183 15.87 -37.23 -22.78
C ASP A 183 15.92 -36.84 -21.30
N PHE A 184 16.69 -37.56 -20.46
CA PHE A 184 16.95 -37.17 -19.08
C PHE A 184 17.68 -35.83 -18.97
N TYR A 185 18.75 -35.63 -19.74
CA TYR A 185 19.49 -34.36 -19.78
C TYR A 185 18.56 -33.19 -20.13
N THR A 186 17.71 -33.39 -21.14
CA THR A 186 16.72 -32.40 -21.59
C THR A 186 15.64 -32.16 -20.54
N ALA A 187 15.17 -33.22 -19.86
CA ALA A 187 14.18 -33.12 -18.80
C ALA A 187 14.73 -32.30 -17.62
N VAL A 188 15.97 -32.58 -17.18
CA VAL A 188 16.65 -31.81 -16.13
C VAL A 188 16.78 -30.33 -16.54
N GLU A 189 17.18 -30.05 -17.78
CA GLU A 189 17.29 -28.68 -18.28
C GLU A 189 15.93 -27.95 -18.27
N LYS A 190 14.85 -28.62 -18.70
CA LYS A 190 13.49 -28.07 -18.69
C LYS A 190 12.97 -27.83 -17.29
N VAL A 191 13.13 -28.80 -16.37
CA VAL A 191 12.68 -28.64 -14.98
C VAL A 191 13.46 -27.53 -14.30
N TYR A 192 14.79 -27.48 -14.46
CA TYR A 192 15.61 -26.40 -13.95
C TYR A 192 15.15 -25.03 -14.45
N ALA A 193 14.94 -24.88 -15.77
CA ALA A 193 14.49 -23.61 -16.34
C ALA A 193 13.12 -23.16 -15.81
N ARG A 194 12.25 -24.11 -15.47
CA ARG A 194 10.94 -23.86 -14.85
C ARG A 194 11.08 -23.50 -13.37
N SER A 195 11.86 -24.27 -12.62
CA SER A 195 12.07 -24.07 -11.18
C SER A 195 12.98 -22.87 -10.86
N ALA A 196 13.79 -22.37 -11.80
CA ALA A 196 14.67 -21.23 -11.55
C ALA A 196 13.91 -19.91 -11.40
N ARG A 197 12.63 -19.86 -11.79
CA ARG A 197 11.80 -18.65 -11.70
C ARG A 197 11.07 -18.64 -10.36
N LEU A 198 11.45 -17.69 -9.50
CA LEU A 198 10.70 -17.40 -8.27
C LEU A 198 9.42 -16.63 -8.60
N SER A 199 8.35 -17.00 -7.94
CA SER A 199 7.13 -16.19 -7.82
C SER A 199 7.38 -14.89 -7.06
N TYR A 200 6.45 -13.94 -7.12
CA TYR A 200 6.57 -12.70 -6.36
C TYR A 200 6.60 -12.97 -4.86
N ILE A 201 5.75 -13.86 -4.32
CA ILE A 201 5.77 -14.22 -2.89
C ILE A 201 7.14 -14.79 -2.49
N GLU A 202 7.73 -15.68 -3.28
CA GLU A 202 9.06 -16.23 -3.01
C GLU A 202 10.15 -15.16 -3.08
N LYS A 203 10.10 -14.25 -4.06
CA LYS A 203 11.04 -13.11 -4.16
C LYS A 203 10.96 -12.20 -2.94
N MET A 204 9.75 -11.89 -2.49
CA MET A 204 9.52 -11.07 -1.30
C MET A 204 10.03 -11.77 -0.03
N GLN A 205 9.76 -13.06 0.12
CA GLN A 205 10.27 -13.85 1.24
C GLN A 205 11.79 -13.93 1.23
N ALA A 206 12.40 -14.13 0.06
CA ALA A 206 13.85 -14.10 -0.11
C ALA A 206 14.43 -12.73 0.26
N SER A 207 13.75 -11.63 -0.10
CA SER A 207 14.19 -10.27 0.24
C SER A 207 14.10 -9.98 1.75
N LEU A 208 13.04 -10.41 2.43
CA LEU A 208 12.80 -10.07 3.84
C LEU A 208 13.45 -11.05 4.82
N ARG A 209 13.45 -12.36 4.51
CA ARG A 209 13.95 -13.43 5.39
C ARG A 209 15.26 -14.04 4.90
N GLY A 210 15.44 -14.10 3.58
CA GLY A 210 16.60 -14.74 2.95
C GLY A 210 17.83 -13.84 2.84
N ASN A 211 17.65 -12.51 2.87
CA ASN A 211 18.76 -11.56 2.81
C ASN A 211 19.33 -11.31 4.22
N PRO A 212 20.59 -11.71 4.50
CA PRO A 212 21.21 -11.51 5.81
C PRO A 212 21.41 -10.04 6.18
N GLU A 213 21.45 -9.13 5.20
CA GLU A 213 21.55 -7.68 5.47
C GLU A 213 20.25 -7.14 6.04
N VAL A 214 19.11 -7.62 5.54
CA VAL A 214 17.77 -7.19 5.98
C VAL A 214 17.36 -7.92 7.27
N ALA A 215 17.44 -9.26 7.27
CA ALA A 215 16.97 -10.11 8.36
C ALA A 215 17.98 -10.23 9.52
N GLY A 216 19.26 -9.97 9.26
CA GLY A 216 20.34 -10.30 10.17
C GLY A 216 20.74 -11.78 10.09
N HIS A 217 21.76 -12.16 10.86
CA HIS A 217 22.22 -13.53 10.97
C HIS A 217 22.67 -13.78 12.41
N VAL A 218 22.23 -14.90 13.01
CA VAL A 218 22.78 -15.43 14.28
C VAL A 218 23.76 -16.55 13.97
N ASP A 219 25.06 -16.32 14.19
CA ASP A 219 26.05 -17.38 14.04
C ASP A 219 25.99 -18.29 15.27
N LYS A 220 25.36 -19.46 15.09
CA LYS A 220 25.23 -20.49 16.12
C LYS A 220 26.57 -20.97 16.67
N LYS A 221 27.69 -20.80 15.94
CA LYS A 221 29.03 -21.17 16.41
C LYS A 221 29.65 -20.13 17.35
N GLN A 222 29.12 -18.91 17.37
CA GLN A 222 29.63 -17.78 18.15
C GLN A 222 28.57 -17.23 19.12
N GLU A 223 27.55 -18.03 19.43
CA GLU A 223 26.43 -17.68 20.32
C GLU A 223 26.95 -17.25 21.70
N GLY A 224 26.63 -16.02 22.13
CA GLY A 224 27.12 -15.43 23.39
C GLY A 224 28.31 -14.47 23.26
N THR A 225 28.88 -14.29 22.06
CA THR A 225 29.90 -13.26 21.78
C THR A 225 29.27 -12.04 21.09
N ILE A 226 29.97 -10.89 21.08
CA ILE A 226 29.52 -9.67 20.38
C ILE A 226 29.30 -9.93 18.88
N ASP A 227 30.06 -10.86 18.29
CA ASP A 227 29.99 -11.24 16.88
C ASP A 227 28.95 -12.34 16.57
N GLY A 228 28.32 -12.91 17.60
CA GLY A 228 27.36 -14.01 17.47
C GLY A 228 26.02 -13.62 16.84
N LYS A 229 25.68 -12.33 16.80
CA LYS A 229 24.47 -11.82 16.16
C LYS A 229 24.76 -10.57 15.34
N ARG A 230 24.65 -10.67 14.02
CA ARG A 230 24.61 -9.51 13.12
C ARG A 230 23.19 -8.97 13.07
N ILE A 231 23.01 -7.74 13.55
CA ILE A 231 21.74 -7.00 13.50
C ILE A 231 21.44 -6.64 12.04
N GLY A 232 20.29 -7.10 11.53
CA GLY A 232 19.80 -6.73 10.21
C GLY A 232 19.17 -5.34 10.18
N GLU A 233 19.04 -4.75 9.00
CA GLU A 233 18.44 -3.43 8.79
C GLU A 233 17.02 -3.32 9.36
N LEU A 234 16.23 -4.41 9.34
CA LEU A 234 14.88 -4.43 9.91
C LEU A 234 14.90 -4.24 11.43
N GLU A 235 15.83 -4.89 12.13
CA GLU A 235 16.00 -4.72 13.58
C GLU A 235 16.58 -3.33 13.89
N GLN A 236 17.49 -2.81 13.06
CA GLN A 236 17.99 -1.44 13.21
C GLN A 236 16.85 -0.41 13.08
N TYR A 237 15.93 -0.60 12.13
CA TYR A 237 14.77 0.28 11.95
C TYR A 237 13.85 0.27 13.18
N GLN A 238 13.59 -0.91 13.76
CA GLN A 238 12.81 -1.04 15.00
C GLN A 238 13.49 -0.33 16.17
N ILE A 239 14.78 -0.54 16.37
CA ILE A 239 15.57 0.12 17.41
C ILE A 239 15.57 1.64 17.23
N ALA A 240 15.67 2.13 15.99
CA ALA A 240 15.63 3.55 15.69
C ALA A 240 14.27 4.18 16.04
N LEU A 241 13.16 3.49 15.72
CA LEU A 241 11.81 3.91 16.12
C LEU A 241 11.66 3.99 17.64
N GLU A 242 12.05 2.94 18.36
CA GLU A 242 11.97 2.93 19.83
C GLU A 242 12.80 4.04 20.46
N ARG A 243 14.02 4.26 19.95
CA ARG A 243 14.90 5.35 20.37
C ARG A 243 14.27 6.71 20.12
N TYR A 244 13.64 6.91 18.96
CA TYR A 244 12.94 8.14 18.63
C TYR A 244 11.79 8.40 19.60
N GLU A 245 10.93 7.42 19.85
CA GLU A 245 9.80 7.56 20.78
C GLU A 245 10.24 7.87 22.21
N LYS A 246 11.34 7.25 22.67
CA LYS A 246 11.92 7.57 23.98
C LYS A 246 12.39 9.02 24.05
N LYS A 247 13.15 9.47 23.05
CA LYS A 247 13.66 10.86 22.99
C LYS A 247 12.54 11.88 22.83
N LEU A 248 11.47 11.53 22.11
CA LEU A 248 10.30 12.39 21.92
C LEU A 248 9.61 12.71 23.26
N LYS A 249 9.52 11.74 24.16
CA LYS A 249 8.96 11.93 25.51
C LYS A 249 9.83 12.81 26.42
N GLU A 250 11.14 12.84 26.17
CA GLU A 250 12.13 13.60 26.95
C GLU A 250 12.42 15.00 26.36
N ALA A 251 11.83 15.35 25.22
CA ALA A 251 12.12 16.58 24.49
C ALA A 251 11.34 17.79 25.03
N ASP A 252 11.95 18.46 26.00
CA ASP A 252 11.48 19.68 26.66
C ASP A 252 12.05 20.99 26.04
N GLN A 253 13.13 20.89 25.26
CA GLN A 253 13.87 22.02 24.70
C GLN A 253 13.85 22.03 23.17
N ASP A 254 13.90 23.22 22.55
CA ASP A 254 13.80 23.38 21.09
C ASP A 254 14.96 22.70 20.34
N PHE A 255 16.20 22.76 20.84
CA PHE A 255 17.32 22.05 20.20
C PHE A 255 17.12 20.52 20.18
N LYS A 256 16.47 19.96 21.21
CA LYS A 256 16.17 18.52 21.27
C LYS A 256 15.13 18.14 20.21
N ARG A 257 14.22 19.06 19.87
CA ARG A 257 13.23 18.89 18.80
C ARG A 257 13.86 18.93 17.42
N ASP A 258 14.79 19.84 17.17
CA ASP A 258 15.54 19.88 15.90
C ASP A 258 16.36 18.60 15.68
N HIS A 259 16.94 18.05 16.76
CA HIS A 259 17.63 16.76 16.70
C HIS A 259 16.67 15.59 16.43
N LEU A 260 15.44 15.64 16.96
CA LEU A 260 14.40 14.65 16.67
C LEU A 260 13.99 14.68 15.20
N ASP A 261 13.89 15.85 14.56
CA ASP A 261 13.57 15.92 13.13
C ASP A 261 14.65 15.24 12.27
N LYS A 262 15.93 15.39 12.62
CA LYS A 262 17.03 14.68 11.94
C LYS A 262 16.92 13.17 12.11
N ILE A 263 16.72 12.70 13.34
CA ILE A 263 16.52 11.27 13.64
C ILE A 263 15.29 10.75 12.88
N TRP A 264 14.21 11.53 12.83
CA TRP A 264 13.01 11.16 12.09
C TRP A 264 13.30 11.02 10.60
N ALA A 265 14.06 11.93 10.00
CA ALA A 265 14.47 11.86 8.60
C ALA A 265 15.29 10.59 8.31
N GLU A 266 16.26 10.25 9.17
CA GLU A 266 17.03 9.00 9.07
C GLU A 266 16.10 7.77 9.15
N ILE A 267 15.15 7.76 10.07
CA ILE A 267 14.13 6.70 10.17
C ILE A 267 13.27 6.62 8.90
N GLN A 268 12.93 7.76 8.28
CA GLN A 268 12.18 7.77 7.03
C GLN A 268 13.00 7.18 5.87
N GLU A 269 14.31 7.41 5.85
CA GLU A 269 15.23 6.84 4.86
C GLU A 269 15.34 5.32 5.03
N MET A 270 15.55 4.83 6.26
CA MET A 270 15.56 3.39 6.56
C MET A 270 14.23 2.72 6.20
N ARG A 271 13.10 3.38 6.52
CA ARG A 271 11.78 2.88 6.11
C ARG A 271 11.68 2.77 4.59
N ALA A 272 12.12 3.79 3.86
CA ALA A 272 12.05 3.82 2.41
C ALA A 272 12.92 2.72 1.78
N SER A 273 14.16 2.51 2.28
CA SER A 273 15.05 1.46 1.77
C SER A 273 14.47 0.05 1.97
N LEU A 274 13.79 -0.19 3.10
CA LEU A 274 13.19 -1.49 3.40
C LEU A 274 11.84 -1.72 2.69
N VAL A 275 10.97 -0.71 2.64
CA VAL A 275 9.58 -0.86 2.19
C VAL A 275 9.43 -0.70 0.68
N ASN A 276 10.19 0.22 0.06
CA ASN A 276 10.03 0.51 -1.36
C ASN A 276 10.34 -0.68 -2.28
N PRO A 277 11.36 -1.53 -2.02
CA PRO A 277 11.57 -2.74 -2.81
C PRO A 277 10.36 -3.67 -2.80
N ILE A 278 9.72 -3.86 -1.65
CA ILE A 278 8.53 -4.71 -1.52
C ILE A 278 7.33 -4.09 -2.24
N ARG A 279 7.14 -2.76 -2.14
CA ARG A 279 6.11 -2.05 -2.90
C ARG A 279 6.34 -2.11 -4.41
N ALA A 280 7.59 -2.00 -4.86
CA ALA A 280 7.95 -2.14 -6.25
C ALA A 280 7.63 -3.55 -6.77
N MET A 281 7.92 -4.60 -5.98
CA MET A 281 7.50 -5.96 -6.33
C MET A 281 5.97 -6.09 -6.44
N GLU A 282 5.20 -5.45 -5.56
CA GLU A 282 3.74 -5.43 -5.65
C GLU A 282 3.24 -4.70 -6.92
N ASP A 283 3.83 -3.56 -7.26
CA ASP A 283 3.49 -2.78 -8.46
C ASP A 283 3.84 -3.54 -9.74
N ASP A 284 5.01 -4.19 -9.79
CA ASP A 284 5.43 -5.05 -10.89
C ASP A 284 4.50 -6.26 -11.04
N MET A 285 4.17 -6.92 -9.93
CA MET A 285 3.24 -8.05 -9.89
C MET A 285 1.88 -7.67 -10.49
N LYS A 286 1.32 -6.52 -10.07
CA LYS A 286 0.06 -6.01 -10.59
C LYS A 286 0.17 -5.70 -12.08
N THR A 287 1.22 -4.99 -12.48
CA THR A 287 1.50 -4.66 -13.89
C THR A 287 1.55 -5.91 -14.77
N GLU A 288 2.33 -6.92 -14.38
CA GLU A 288 2.45 -8.17 -15.14
C GLU A 288 1.14 -8.96 -15.18
N ALA A 289 0.33 -8.92 -14.12
CA ALA A 289 -0.98 -9.56 -14.12
C ALA A 289 -1.96 -8.89 -15.08
N TYR A 290 -2.00 -7.56 -15.12
CA TYR A 290 -2.85 -6.83 -16.07
C TYR A 290 -2.44 -7.10 -17.53
N LYS A 291 -1.16 -7.35 -17.82
CA LYS A 291 -0.69 -7.78 -19.15
C LYS A 291 -1.20 -9.16 -19.57
N LEU A 292 -1.73 -9.97 -18.64
CA LEU A 292 -2.34 -11.25 -18.99
C LEU A 292 -3.71 -11.08 -19.64
N LEU A 293 -4.39 -9.94 -19.42
CA LEU A 293 -5.77 -9.72 -19.83
C LEU A 293 -5.87 -9.26 -21.30
N THR A 294 -6.98 -9.62 -21.96
CA THR A 294 -7.32 -9.06 -23.27
C THR A 294 -7.87 -7.64 -23.13
N PRO A 295 -7.89 -6.82 -24.20
CA PRO A 295 -8.50 -5.50 -24.16
C PRO A 295 -9.97 -5.50 -23.69
N GLU A 296 -10.74 -6.52 -24.07
CA GLU A 296 -12.14 -6.68 -23.67
C GLU A 296 -12.27 -7.01 -22.18
N GLN A 297 -11.34 -7.80 -21.62
CA GLN A 297 -11.29 -8.07 -20.19
C GLN A 297 -10.90 -6.81 -19.40
N LEU A 298 -9.94 -6.02 -19.91
CA LEU A 298 -9.52 -4.76 -19.30
C LEU A 298 -10.63 -3.70 -19.27
N ALA A 299 -11.59 -3.76 -20.18
CA ALA A 299 -12.74 -2.85 -20.22
C ALA A 299 -13.65 -2.96 -18.97
N ALA A 300 -13.52 -4.03 -18.17
CA ALA A 300 -14.19 -4.16 -16.87
C ALA A 300 -13.70 -3.15 -15.81
N GLY A 301 -12.60 -2.42 -16.10
CA GLY A 301 -12.06 -1.39 -15.21
C GLY A 301 -11.16 -1.96 -14.10
N PRO A 302 -10.66 -1.09 -13.20
CA PRO A 302 -9.74 -1.48 -12.15
C PRO A 302 -10.39 -2.39 -11.11
N ILE A 303 -9.61 -3.29 -10.54
CA ILE A 303 -10.06 -4.18 -9.45
C ILE A 303 -10.48 -3.32 -8.25
N PRO A 304 -11.63 -3.61 -7.61
CA PRO A 304 -12.05 -2.92 -6.40
C PRO A 304 -10.96 -2.94 -5.32
N PRO A 305 -10.72 -1.80 -4.65
CA PRO A 305 -9.74 -1.74 -3.58
C PRO A 305 -10.15 -2.63 -2.40
N GLU A 306 -9.17 -3.08 -1.62
CA GLU A 306 -9.42 -3.84 -0.41
C GLU A 306 -10.06 -2.98 0.67
N ASN A 307 -11.03 -3.53 1.39
CA ASN A 307 -11.72 -2.84 2.49
C ASN A 307 -10.83 -2.78 3.76
N THR A 308 -9.76 -1.98 3.65
CA THR A 308 -8.84 -1.65 4.74
C THR A 308 -9.33 -0.44 5.54
N GLU A 309 -8.81 -0.26 6.75
CA GLU A 309 -9.07 0.96 7.55
C GLU A 309 -8.72 2.23 6.76
N MET A 310 -7.59 2.20 6.06
CA MET A 310 -7.17 3.30 5.20
C MET A 310 -8.13 3.56 4.05
N HIS A 311 -8.66 2.53 3.40
CA HIS A 311 -9.67 2.71 2.36
C HIS A 311 -10.92 3.39 2.91
N ARG A 312 -11.40 2.99 4.10
CA ARG A 312 -12.56 3.62 4.75
C ARG A 312 -12.32 5.09 5.04
N ILE A 313 -11.14 5.45 5.55
CA ILE A 313 -10.77 6.84 5.82
C ILE A 313 -10.71 7.67 4.53
N ASN A 314 -10.11 7.11 3.47
CA ASN A 314 -10.09 7.78 2.17
C ASN A 314 -11.52 8.04 1.68
N MET A 315 -12.40 7.04 1.73
CA MET A 315 -13.79 7.18 1.28
C MET A 315 -14.60 8.16 2.15
N MET A 316 -14.44 8.11 3.47
CA MET A 316 -15.08 9.07 4.38
C MET A 316 -14.62 10.51 4.10
N THR A 317 -13.32 10.70 3.84
CA THR A 317 -12.78 12.03 3.52
C THR A 317 -13.36 12.55 2.21
N ILE A 318 -13.38 11.71 1.17
CA ILE A 318 -13.96 12.04 -0.13
C ILE A 318 -15.44 12.37 0.01
N ALA A 319 -16.22 11.49 0.66
CA ALA A 319 -17.64 11.68 0.86
C ALA A 319 -17.94 12.96 1.65
N ALA A 320 -17.20 13.23 2.73
CA ALA A 320 -17.37 14.43 3.53
C ALA A 320 -17.09 15.70 2.72
N LEU A 321 -15.98 15.75 1.98
CA LEU A 321 -15.64 16.89 1.10
C LEU A 321 -16.73 17.15 0.06
N THR A 322 -17.16 16.12 -0.67
CA THR A 322 -18.15 16.24 -1.73
C THR A 322 -19.52 16.62 -1.18
N ILE A 323 -20.03 15.90 -0.16
CA ILE A 323 -21.38 16.13 0.38
C ILE A 323 -21.45 17.50 1.06
N LEU A 324 -20.50 17.83 1.93
CA LEU A 324 -20.52 19.12 2.64
C LEU A 324 -20.31 20.28 1.69
N GLY A 325 -19.46 20.12 0.66
CA GLY A 325 -19.30 21.10 -0.42
C GLY A 325 -20.62 21.38 -1.16
N ILE A 326 -21.34 20.34 -1.58
CA ILE A 326 -22.65 20.45 -2.24
C ILE A 326 -23.68 21.14 -1.32
N LEU A 327 -23.77 20.70 -0.06
CA LEU A 327 -24.73 21.26 0.90
C LEU A 327 -24.49 22.76 1.15
N LEU A 328 -23.23 23.19 1.25
CA LEU A 328 -22.86 24.60 1.40
C LEU A 328 -23.12 25.43 0.13
N LEU A 329 -22.89 24.86 -1.06
CA LEU A 329 -23.16 25.55 -2.32
C LEU A 329 -24.66 25.76 -2.53
N ILE A 330 -25.43 24.69 -2.40
CA ILE A 330 -26.89 24.72 -2.58
C ILE A 330 -27.58 25.45 -1.42
N GLY A 331 -26.94 25.53 -0.25
CA GLY A 331 -27.51 26.12 0.96
C GLY A 331 -28.62 25.25 1.53
N LEU A 332 -28.38 23.95 1.65
CA LEU A 332 -29.27 22.95 2.26
C LEU A 332 -28.69 22.51 3.61
N GLY A 333 -29.44 22.69 4.70
CA GLY A 333 -28.99 22.38 6.06
C GLY A 333 -27.77 23.20 6.46
N THR A 334 -27.68 24.47 6.03
CA THR A 334 -26.44 25.25 5.99
C THR A 334 -25.70 25.29 7.33
N ARG A 335 -26.43 25.41 8.45
CA ARG A 335 -25.82 25.44 9.79
C ARG A 335 -25.14 24.12 10.15
N ILE A 336 -25.81 23.00 9.88
CA ILE A 336 -25.28 21.66 10.17
C ILE A 336 -24.11 21.37 9.24
N ALA A 337 -24.25 21.68 7.94
CA ALA A 337 -23.18 21.53 6.96
C ALA A 337 -21.94 22.35 7.35
N ALA A 338 -22.12 23.59 7.80
CA ALA A 338 -21.02 24.45 8.23
C ALA A 338 -20.32 23.93 9.50
N ILE A 339 -21.06 23.47 10.51
CA ILE A 339 -20.48 22.87 11.72
C ILE A 339 -19.72 21.58 11.39
N ALA A 340 -20.30 20.71 10.56
CA ALA A 340 -19.64 19.47 10.15
C ALA A 340 -18.38 19.73 9.33
N ALA A 341 -18.42 20.69 8.39
CA ALA A 341 -17.25 21.10 7.62
C ALA A 341 -16.16 21.72 8.52
N ALA A 342 -16.55 22.54 9.50
CA ALA A 342 -15.62 23.09 10.48
C ALA A 342 -14.96 21.99 11.31
N GLY A 343 -15.72 20.99 11.77
CA GLY A 343 -15.16 19.84 12.49
C GLY A 343 -14.17 19.04 11.64
N MET A 344 -14.48 18.78 10.37
CA MET A 344 -13.59 18.10 9.44
C MET A 344 -12.30 18.88 9.20
N LEU A 345 -12.38 20.18 8.88
CA LEU A 345 -11.20 21.01 8.64
C LEU A 345 -10.36 21.20 9.91
N LEU A 346 -11.00 21.25 11.08
CA LEU A 346 -10.29 21.24 12.35
C LEU A 346 -9.53 19.93 12.53
N SER A 347 -10.10 18.78 12.14
CA SER A 347 -9.36 17.51 12.18
C SER A 347 -8.10 17.56 11.30
N PHE A 348 -8.16 18.19 10.12
CA PHE A 348 -6.98 18.37 9.26
C PHE A 348 -5.97 19.33 9.91
N TYR A 349 -6.42 20.44 10.49
CA TYR A 349 -5.57 21.34 11.25
C TYR A 349 -4.76 20.62 12.36
N LEU A 350 -5.40 19.70 13.07
CA LEU A 350 -4.80 18.98 14.19
C LEU A 350 -3.80 17.88 13.79
N VAL A 351 -3.71 17.49 12.51
CA VAL A 351 -2.72 16.50 12.05
C VAL A 351 -1.30 17.05 12.16
N MET A 352 -1.08 18.33 11.83
CA MET A 352 0.21 19.01 11.95
C MET A 352 -0.04 20.48 12.36
N PRO A 353 -0.44 20.73 13.62
CA PRO A 353 -0.80 22.07 14.04
C PRO A 353 0.45 22.96 14.14
N PRO A 354 0.42 24.21 13.65
CA PRO A 354 1.54 25.15 13.72
C PRO A 354 1.69 25.75 15.14
N TRP A 355 1.74 24.90 16.16
CA TRP A 355 1.84 25.30 17.56
C TRP A 355 3.30 25.46 17.99
N PRO A 356 3.56 26.31 19.00
CA PRO A 356 4.87 26.36 19.63
C PRO A 356 5.36 24.97 20.03
N GLY A 357 6.54 24.59 19.55
CA GLY A 357 7.15 23.29 19.85
C GLY A 357 6.70 22.10 19.02
N VAL A 358 5.79 22.28 18.06
CA VAL A 358 5.51 21.28 17.04
C VAL A 358 6.43 21.55 15.85
N PRO A 359 7.16 20.54 15.33
CA PRO A 359 8.02 20.77 14.19
C PRO A 359 7.23 21.26 12.98
N ALA A 360 7.82 22.18 12.21
CA ALA A 360 7.16 22.78 11.06
C ALA A 360 6.69 21.70 10.06
N ALA A 361 5.53 21.94 9.45
CA ALA A 361 5.05 21.14 8.35
C ALA A 361 5.96 21.38 7.12
N PRO A 362 6.32 20.33 6.37
CA PRO A 362 7.07 20.50 5.13
C PRO A 362 6.22 21.25 4.10
N GLY A 363 6.79 22.29 3.49
CA GLY A 363 6.12 23.09 2.46
C GLY A 363 6.50 24.58 2.52
N PRO A 364 6.04 25.38 1.55
CA PRO A 364 6.31 26.82 1.50
C PRO A 364 5.46 27.63 2.51
N GLU A 365 4.45 27.00 3.11
CA GLU A 365 3.54 27.67 4.05
C GLU A 365 4.19 27.78 5.43
N HIS A 366 4.47 29.01 5.86
CA HIS A 366 4.81 29.32 7.25
C HIS A 366 3.56 29.88 7.95
N SER A 367 3.23 29.34 9.12
CA SER A 367 2.10 29.79 9.92
C SER A 367 2.45 29.66 11.39
N PHE A 368 1.97 30.60 12.22
CA PHE A 368 2.06 30.51 13.67
C PHE A 368 0.65 30.50 14.23
N ILE A 369 0.24 29.34 14.76
CA ILE A 369 -1.10 29.02 15.28
C ILE A 369 -2.21 29.09 14.20
N VAL A 370 -2.29 30.14 13.41
CA VAL A 370 -3.33 30.35 12.39
C VAL A 370 -2.79 29.99 11.01
N ASN A 371 -3.32 28.93 10.41
CA ASN A 371 -3.11 28.57 9.01
C ASN A 371 -4.43 28.63 8.23
N LYS A 372 -4.40 28.30 6.93
CA LYS A 372 -5.61 28.29 6.08
C LYS A 372 -6.76 27.46 6.63
N ASN A 373 -6.49 26.26 7.17
CA ASN A 373 -7.52 25.40 7.73
C ASN A 373 -8.21 26.07 8.92
N LEU A 374 -7.46 26.72 9.82
CA LEU A 374 -8.06 27.40 10.98
C LEU A 374 -8.88 28.63 10.57
N ILE A 375 -8.43 29.37 9.56
CA ILE A 375 -9.19 30.50 8.99
C ILE A 375 -10.54 30.01 8.43
N GLU A 376 -10.52 28.91 7.67
CA GLU A 376 -11.74 28.30 7.12
C GLU A 376 -12.67 27.77 8.22
N VAL A 377 -12.13 27.18 9.30
CA VAL A 377 -12.92 26.78 10.48
C VAL A 377 -13.64 27.97 11.09
N ILE A 378 -12.95 29.09 11.33
CA ILE A 378 -13.54 30.30 11.92
C ILE A 378 -14.62 30.86 10.98
N ALA A 379 -14.35 30.89 9.67
CA ALA A 379 -15.31 31.34 8.67
C ALA A 379 -16.59 30.47 8.65
N LEU A 380 -16.45 29.15 8.71
CA LEU A 380 -17.57 28.21 8.77
C LEU A 380 -18.38 28.35 10.06
N LEU A 381 -17.73 28.54 11.20
CA LEU A 381 -18.44 28.82 12.46
C LEU A 381 -19.21 30.14 12.39
N ALA A 382 -18.64 31.18 11.76
CA ALA A 382 -19.36 32.42 11.51
C ALA A 382 -20.59 32.20 10.59
N ILE A 383 -20.44 31.41 9.53
CA ILE A 383 -21.55 31.01 8.64
C ILE A 383 -22.62 30.23 9.41
N ALA A 384 -22.25 29.34 10.33
CA ALA A 384 -23.19 28.55 11.13
C ALA A 384 -24.05 29.43 12.06
N CYS A 385 -23.49 30.55 12.53
CA CYS A 385 -24.18 31.53 13.37
C CYS A 385 -25.10 32.48 12.58
N LEU A 386 -25.04 32.48 11.25
CA LEU A 386 -25.77 33.41 10.40
C LEU A 386 -26.81 32.67 9.53
N PRO A 387 -27.97 33.28 9.22
CA PRO A 387 -29.02 32.66 8.40
C PRO A 387 -28.70 32.72 6.90
N THR A 388 -27.46 32.37 6.51
CA THR A 388 -26.97 32.48 5.14
C THR A 388 -27.76 31.62 4.15
N GLY A 389 -28.21 30.44 4.57
CA GLY A 389 -29.10 29.58 3.78
C GLY A 389 -30.47 30.20 3.52
N SER A 390 -31.00 31.01 4.44
CA SER A 390 -32.25 31.73 4.25
C SER A 390 -32.10 32.96 3.36
N TRP A 391 -30.91 33.58 3.33
CA TRP A 391 -30.59 34.69 2.43
C TRP A 391 -30.47 34.22 0.97
N PHE A 392 -29.70 33.16 0.74
CA PHE A 392 -29.47 32.58 -0.58
C PHE A 392 -29.25 31.06 -0.45
N GLY A 393 -30.27 30.24 -0.71
CA GLY A 393 -30.18 28.79 -0.58
C GLY A 393 -31.54 28.10 -0.52
N ILE A 394 -31.54 26.77 -0.61
CA ILE A 394 -32.75 25.94 -0.54
C ILE A 394 -33.39 25.97 0.87
N ASP A 395 -32.62 26.26 1.92
CA ASP A 395 -33.15 26.44 3.29
C ASP A 395 -34.31 27.45 3.35
N ARG A 396 -34.32 28.46 2.47
CA ARG A 396 -35.43 29.42 2.34
C ARG A 396 -36.74 28.76 1.88
N MET A 397 -36.67 27.77 1.00
CA MET A 397 -37.85 27.04 0.50
C MET A 397 -38.48 26.22 1.62
N PHE A 398 -37.67 25.49 2.40
CA PHE A 398 -38.14 24.73 3.55
C PHE A 398 -38.73 25.64 4.64
N TYR A 399 -38.05 26.76 4.97
CA TYR A 399 -38.59 27.72 5.93
C TYR A 399 -39.96 28.27 5.50
N ARG A 400 -40.13 28.59 4.21
CA ARG A 400 -41.41 29.05 3.66
C ARG A 400 -42.49 27.96 3.70
N PHE A 401 -42.15 26.72 3.36
CA PHE A 401 -43.10 25.61 3.34
C PHE A 401 -43.62 25.28 4.76
N PHE A 402 -42.73 25.16 5.74
CA PHE A 402 -43.11 24.82 7.12
C PHE A 402 -43.81 25.95 7.87
N ASN A 403 -43.53 27.23 7.57
CA ASN A 403 -44.27 28.35 8.17
C ASN A 403 -45.59 28.67 7.48
N LYS A 404 -45.78 28.28 6.21
CA LYS A 404 -47.06 28.47 5.52
C LYS A 404 -48.19 27.61 6.14
N ASN A 405 -47.85 26.44 6.69
CA ASN A 405 -48.79 25.55 7.39
C ASN A 405 -49.05 25.93 8.86
N LYS A 406 -48.39 26.95 9.41
CA LYS A 406 -48.68 27.47 10.77
C LYS A 406 -49.63 28.66 10.80
N ASN A 407 -49.86 29.29 9.64
CA ASN A 407 -50.70 30.48 9.47
C ASN A 407 -51.95 30.20 8.60
N SER A 408 -52.28 28.93 8.38
CA SER A 408 -53.55 28.45 7.82
C SER A 408 -54.16 27.49 8.81
#